data_AF-A0A974RKP3-F1
#
_entry.id   AF-A0A974RKP3-F1
#
_cell.length_a   1.000
_cell.length_b   1.000
_cell.length_c   1.000
_cell.angle_alpha   90.00
_cell.angle_beta   90.00
_cell.angle_gamma   90.00
#
_symmetry.space_group_name_H-M   'P 1'
#
loop_
_entity.id
_entity.type
_entity.pdbx_description
1 polymer ?
#
loop_
_entity_poly.entity_id
_entity_poly.type
_entity_poly.pdbx_seq_one_letter_code
_entity_poly.pdbx_strand_id
1 'polypeptide(L)' 'MGFKKMSTKEDEFVNSARGETNNIQSDNIKTKRNKQFIVYFTDEELKNIKNIAKSIGMPTSTYIRFKLFQK' A
#
# COMPACT_ATOMS: atom_id res chain seq x y z
N MET A 1 14.17 -4.41 48.60
CA MET A 1 13.39 -4.53 47.35
C MET A 1 14.28 -5.21 46.33
N GLY A 2 14.01 -6.49 46.02
CA GLY A 2 14.88 -7.29 45.13
C GLY A 2 14.63 -6.93 43.66
N PHE A 3 15.69 -6.61 42.93
CA PHE A 3 15.63 -6.41 41.47
C PHE A 3 15.28 -7.73 40.78
N LYS A 4 14.12 -7.78 40.10
CA LYS A 4 13.78 -8.87 39.17
C LYS A 4 14.71 -8.77 37.96
N LYS A 5 15.60 -9.76 37.79
CA LYS A 5 16.38 -9.93 36.55
C LYS A 5 15.43 -10.35 35.43
N MET A 6 15.22 -9.48 34.44
CA MET A 6 14.56 -9.82 33.17
C MET A 6 15.60 -10.39 32.21
N SER A 7 15.76 -11.71 32.19
CA SER A 7 16.76 -12.40 31.37
C SER A 7 16.26 -12.80 29.98
N THR A 8 15.54 -11.93 29.26
CA THR A 8 14.98 -12.31 27.94
C THR A 8 15.00 -11.24 26.85
N LYS A 9 15.60 -10.05 27.03
CA LYS A 9 15.47 -8.96 26.03
C LYS A 9 16.68 -8.07 25.83
N GLU A 10 17.89 -8.53 26.13
CA GLU A 10 19.10 -7.73 25.85
C GLU A 10 19.27 -7.51 24.34
N ASP A 11 19.12 -8.57 23.55
CA ASP A 11 19.20 -8.48 22.09
C ASP A 11 18.10 -7.57 21.51
N GLU A 12 16.88 -7.64 22.04
CA GLU A 12 15.73 -6.85 21.58
C GLU A 12 15.89 -5.35 21.90
N PHE A 13 16.49 -5.03 23.05
CA PHE A 13 16.81 -3.66 23.44
C PHE A 13 17.98 -3.09 22.62
N VAL A 14 19.04 -3.88 22.41
CA VAL A 14 20.20 -3.46 21.61
C VAL A 14 19.82 -3.26 20.15
N ASN A 15 18.98 -4.13 19.58
CA ASN A 15 18.49 -4.00 18.20
C ASN A 15 17.60 -2.77 18.02
N SER A 16 16.78 -2.43 19.03
CA SER A 16 15.97 -1.21 19.04
C SER A 16 16.84 0.06 19.11
N ALA A 17 17.95 0.01 19.85
CA ALA A 17 18.88 1.14 19.98
C ALA A 17 19.81 1.32 18.76
N ARG A 18 20.11 0.24 18.03
CA ARG A 18 20.91 0.26 16.78
C ARG A 18 20.12 0.71 15.55
N GLY A 19 18.81 0.86 15.65
CA GLY A 19 17.94 1.30 14.55
C GLY A 19 17.72 0.23 13.48
N GLU A 20 18.07 -1.03 13.75
CA GLU A 20 17.86 -2.13 12.82
C GLU A 20 16.40 -2.61 12.88
N THR A 21 15.51 -1.91 12.19
CA THR A 21 14.15 -2.41 11.90
C THR A 21 14.17 -3.38 10.72
N ASN A 22 15.04 -4.39 10.76
CA ASN A 22 15.04 -5.44 9.75
C ASN A 22 14.18 -6.58 10.24
N ASN A 23 12.90 -6.56 9.85
CA ASN A 23 12.06 -7.73 9.53
C ASN A 23 10.57 -7.35 9.61
N ILE A 24 10.08 -6.60 8.63
CA ILE A 24 8.85 -6.86 7.84
C ILE A 24 9.00 -5.93 6.62
N GLN A 25 9.94 -6.21 5.72
CA GLN A 25 9.71 -5.81 4.33
C GLN A 25 8.71 -6.82 3.81
N SER A 26 7.42 -6.53 4.00
CA SER A 26 6.39 -7.24 3.25
C SER A 26 6.80 -7.14 1.78
N ASP A 27 6.81 -8.26 1.05
CA ASP A 27 7.07 -8.31 -0.40
C ASP A 27 6.16 -7.37 -1.22
N ASN A 28 5.16 -6.76 -0.56
CA ASN A 28 4.41 -5.58 -1.00
C ASN A 28 5.21 -4.27 -0.86
N ILE A 29 6.50 -4.26 -1.22
CA ILE A 29 7.22 -3.00 -1.42
C ILE A 29 6.44 -2.24 -2.49
N LYS A 30 5.86 -1.11 -2.06
CA LYS A 30 5.05 -0.18 -2.85
C LYS A 30 5.88 0.39 -4.00
N THR A 31 6.16 -0.43 -5.00
CA THR A 31 6.87 0.02 -6.20
C THR A 31 5.97 1.04 -6.89
N LYS A 32 6.52 2.24 -7.10
CA LYS A 32 5.81 3.28 -7.85
C LYS A 32 5.48 2.70 -9.23
N ARG A 33 4.20 2.76 -9.59
CA ARG A 33 3.73 2.22 -10.86
C ARG A 33 4.27 3.08 -11.99
N ASN A 34 5.04 2.45 -12.87
CA ASN A 34 5.79 3.07 -13.97
C ASN A 34 5.43 2.47 -15.34
N LYS A 35 4.71 1.34 -15.39
CA LYS A 35 4.22 0.74 -16.63
C LYS A 35 2.93 1.42 -17.09
N GLN A 36 2.88 1.78 -18.37
CA GLN A 36 1.71 2.35 -19.02
C GLN A 36 0.97 1.29 -19.84
N PHE A 37 -0.34 1.43 -19.94
CA PHE A 37 -1.18 0.64 -20.85
C PHE A 37 -2.27 1.55 -21.40
N ILE A 38 -2.72 1.28 -22.63
CA ILE A 38 -3.71 2.09 -23.34
C ILE A 38 -5.00 1.27 -23.43
N VAL A 39 -6.13 1.91 -23.13
CA VAL A 39 -7.47 1.35 -23.27
C VAL A 39 -8.34 2.37 -23.98
N TYR A 40 -9.10 1.90 -24.96
CA TYR A 40 -10.06 2.73 -25.68
C TYR A 40 -11.45 2.51 -25.12
N PHE A 41 -12.22 3.58 -25.04
CA PHE A 41 -13.62 3.58 -24.63
C PHE A 41 -14.44 4.35 -25.65
N THR A 42 -15.70 3.98 -25.80
CA THR A 42 -16.69 4.85 -26.44
C THR A 42 -16.99 6.07 -25.56
N ASP A 43 -17.59 7.10 -26.15
CA ASP A 43 -17.91 8.34 -25.42
C ASP A 43 -18.89 8.09 -24.26
N GLU A 44 -19.86 7.19 -24.45
CA GLU A 44 -20.85 6.82 -23.44
C GLU A 44 -20.20 6.09 -22.27
N GLU A 45 -19.34 5.11 -22.55
CA GLU A 45 -18.60 4.37 -21.52
C GLU A 45 -17.72 5.30 -20.71
N LEU A 46 -16.98 6.21 -21.37
CA LEU A 46 -16.11 7.16 -20.69
C LEU A 46 -16.91 8.08 -19.76
N LYS A 47 -18.10 8.55 -20.21
CA LYS A 47 -18.98 9.39 -19.40
C LYS A 47 -19.48 8.66 -18.17
N ASN A 48 -19.88 7.40 -18.31
CA ASN A 48 -20.33 6.56 -17.20
C ASN A 48 -19.20 6.33 -16.19
N ILE A 49 -18.00 5.98 -16.65
CA ILE A 49 -16.82 5.79 -15.79
C ILE A 49 -16.50 7.08 -15.03
N LYS A 50 -16.53 8.25 -15.69
CA LYS A 50 -16.31 9.54 -15.04
C LYS A 50 -17.33 9.84 -13.95
N ASN A 51 -18.61 9.57 -14.21
CA ASN A 51 -19.68 9.80 -13.25
C ASN A 51 -19.53 8.90 -12.00
N ILE A 52 -19.21 7.61 -12.20
CA ILE A 52 -19.00 6.67 -11.10
C ILE A 52 -17.74 7.01 -10.31
N ALA A 53 -16.65 7.37 -10.99
CA ALA A 53 -15.43 7.81 -10.33
C ALA A 53 -15.69 9.05 -9.45
N LYS A 54 -16.48 10.01 -9.96
CA LYS A 54 -16.87 11.22 -9.25
C LYS A 54 -17.76 10.92 -8.03
N SER A 55 -18.72 9.99 -8.12
CA SER A 55 -19.58 9.64 -6.99
C SER A 55 -18.81 8.97 -5.84
N ILE A 56 -17.75 8.21 -6.17
CA ILE A 56 -16.87 7.57 -5.19
C ILE A 56 -15.80 8.54 -4.65
N GLY A 57 -15.59 9.69 -5.31
CA GLY A 57 -14.55 10.65 -4.96
C GLY A 57 -13.15 10.23 -5.39
N MET A 58 -13.03 9.38 -6.41
CA MET A 58 -11.75 8.92 -6.95
C MET A 58 -11.46 9.53 -8.33
N PRO A 59 -10.19 9.78 -8.68
CA PRO A 59 -9.79 10.08 -10.05
C PRO A 59 -10.15 8.93 -10.99
N THR A 60 -10.56 9.24 -12.21
CA THR A 60 -10.98 8.25 -13.22
C THR A 60 -9.91 7.16 -13.46
N SER A 61 -8.63 7.53 -13.51
CA SER A 61 -7.51 6.58 -13.68
C SER A 61 -7.34 5.63 -12.48
N THR A 62 -7.52 6.14 -11.26
CA THR A 62 -7.49 5.35 -10.04
C THR A 62 -8.69 4.40 -10.00
N TYR A 63 -9.87 4.88 -10.36
CA TYR A 63 -11.10 4.07 -10.43
C TYR A 63 -10.98 2.93 -11.46
N ILE A 64 -10.49 3.21 -12.67
CA ILE A 64 -10.27 2.18 -13.70
C ILE A 64 -9.34 1.09 -13.17
N ARG A 65 -8.24 1.48 -12.52
CA ARG A 65 -7.29 0.53 -11.94
C ARG A 65 -7.91 -0.28 -10.81
N PHE A 66 -8.62 0.38 -9.91
CA PHE A 66 -9.33 -0.26 -8.81
C PHE A 66 -10.28 -1.33 -9.34
N LYS A 67 -11.05 -1.01 -10.37
CA LYS A 67 -11.99 -1.95 -10.99
C LYS A 67 -11.30 -3.12 -11.71
N LEU A 68 -10.15 -2.90 -12.35
CA LEU A 68 -9.40 -3.94 -13.06
C LEU A 68 -8.67 -4.92 -12.14
N PHE A 69 -8.23 -4.47 -10.97
CA PHE A 69 -7.34 -5.24 -10.10
C PHE A 69 -7.93 -5.50 -8.71
N GLN A 70 -9.15 -5.05 -8.41
CA GLN A 70 -9.89 -5.58 -7.27
C GLN A 70 -10.26 -7.03 -7.55
N LYS A 71 -9.79 -7.91 -6.66
CA LYS A 71 -10.24 -9.28 -6.54
C LYS A 71 -11.43 -9.32 -5.59
#